data_AF-A0A441XHZ1-F1
#
_entry.id   AF-A0A441XHZ1-F1
#
_cell.length_a   1.000
_cell.length_b   1.000
_cell.length_c   1.000
_cell.angle_alpha   90.00
_cell.angle_beta   90.00
_cell.angle_gamma   90.00
#
_symmetry.space_group_name_H-M   'P 1'
#
loop_
_entity.id
_entity.type
_entity.pdbx_description
1 polymer ?
#
loop_
_entity_poly.entity_id
_entity_poly.type
_entity_poly.pdbx_seq_one_letter_code
_entity_poly.pdbx_strand_id
1 'polypeptide(L)'
;MHGVQAHDAAATGIAPAEVHQEHPIKLYLVVWVWLFILSACSYLVDYVGLQGYLRWSLILIFMMLKAGLIVAVFMHMAWERLALTYAIILPPILVLVFVAMMVFESEYTLLTRTLFFGSEP
;
A
#
# COMPACT_ATOMS: atom_id res chain seq x y z
N MET A 1 63.79 -14.65 36.41
CA MET A 1 62.82 -13.78 35.72
C MET A 1 61.50 -14.53 35.65
N HIS A 2 60.43 -13.92 36.13
CA HIS A 2 59.07 -14.44 36.15
C HIS A 2 58.55 -14.84 34.75
N GLY A 3 57.68 -15.85 34.72
CA GLY A 3 56.39 -15.69 34.03
C GLY A 3 56.10 -16.60 32.84
N VAL A 4 55.50 -17.76 33.16
CA VAL A 4 54.31 -18.34 32.50
C VAL A 4 54.40 -18.79 31.04
N GLN A 5 54.34 -20.12 30.93
CA GLN A 5 53.92 -20.98 29.83
C GLN A 5 52.50 -20.65 29.34
N ALA A 6 52.29 -20.57 28.02
CA ALA A 6 50.99 -20.82 27.40
C ALA A 6 51.17 -21.37 25.98
N HIS A 7 51.17 -22.70 25.90
CA HIS A 7 50.49 -23.38 24.80
C HIS A 7 49.03 -22.93 24.82
N ASP A 8 48.49 -22.47 23.70
CA ASP A 8 47.10 -22.77 23.34
C ASP A 8 46.95 -22.68 21.82
N ALA A 9 47.07 -23.86 21.19
CA ALA A 9 46.45 -24.11 19.91
C ALA A 9 44.95 -24.36 20.15
N ALA A 10 44.14 -23.77 19.27
CA ALA A 10 42.73 -24.09 18.99
C ALA A 10 41.67 -23.69 20.04
N ALA A 11 41.00 -22.56 19.78
CA ALA A 11 39.55 -22.39 19.95
C ALA A 11 39.07 -21.45 18.82
N THR A 12 38.44 -21.97 17.77
CA THR A 12 36.97 -22.11 17.61
C THR A 12 36.25 -20.78 17.48
N GLY A 13 35.68 -20.53 16.28
CA GLY A 13 34.50 -19.68 16.06
C GLY A 13 34.68 -18.20 16.38
N ILE A 14 34.40 -17.27 15.48
CA ILE A 14 33.08 -17.01 14.90
C ILE A 14 33.38 -15.99 13.79
N ALA A 15 32.93 -16.26 12.56
CA ALA A 15 32.86 -15.24 11.52
C ALA A 15 32.19 -13.99 12.11
N PRO A 16 32.60 -12.75 11.81
CA PRO A 16 31.83 -11.59 12.24
C PRO A 16 30.44 -11.76 11.64
N ALA A 17 29.50 -12.15 12.52
CA ALA A 17 28.12 -12.41 12.17
C ALA A 17 27.59 -11.15 11.52
N GLU A 18 26.96 -11.35 10.37
CA GLU A 18 26.21 -10.37 9.62
C GLU A 18 25.52 -9.42 10.60
N VAL A 19 25.81 -8.12 10.49
CA VAL A 19 25.10 -7.07 11.20
C VAL A 19 23.67 -7.15 10.71
N HIS A 20 22.89 -7.96 11.42
CA HIS A 20 21.51 -8.23 11.17
C HIS A 20 20.78 -6.93 11.52
N GLN A 21 20.50 -6.14 10.48
CA GLN A 21 19.66 -4.95 10.50
C GLN A 21 18.24 -5.40 10.89
N GLU A 22 18.06 -5.81 12.15
CA GLU A 22 16.86 -6.42 12.70
C GLU A 22 15.82 -5.35 13.02
N HIS A 23 15.08 -4.89 12.01
CA HIS A 23 13.65 -4.63 12.16
C HIS A 23 12.75 -4.64 10.90
N PRO A 24 13.09 -5.30 9.76
CA PRO A 24 12.14 -5.42 8.65
C PRO A 24 11.17 -6.61 8.77
N ILE A 25 11.53 -7.69 9.46
CA ILE A 25 10.73 -8.94 9.44
C ILE A 25 9.37 -8.82 10.16
N LYS A 26 9.33 -8.06 11.26
CA LYS A 26 8.08 -7.77 11.98
C LYS A 26 7.13 -6.92 11.13
N LEU A 27 7.66 -5.94 10.39
CA LEU A 27 6.85 -5.12 9.48
C LEU A 27 6.21 -5.97 8.38
N TYR A 28 6.97 -6.86 7.75
CA TYR A 28 6.42 -7.77 6.74
C TYR A 28 5.33 -8.69 7.29
N LEU A 29 5.50 -9.26 8.48
CA LEU A 29 4.47 -10.09 9.11
C LEU A 29 3.20 -9.30 9.46
N VAL A 30 3.33 -8.11 10.04
CA VAL A 30 2.18 -7.24 10.37
C VAL A 30 1.40 -6.89 9.10
N VAL A 31 2.11 -6.57 8.03
CA VAL A 31 1.50 -6.17 6.75
C VAL A 31 0.88 -7.35 6.05
N TRP A 32 1.52 -8.51 6.12
CA TRP A 32 0.93 -9.76 5.64
C TRP A 32 -0.41 -10.04 6.33
N VAL A 33 -0.49 -9.91 7.66
CA VAL A 33 -1.75 -10.07 8.41
C VAL A 33 -2.78 -9.02 7.98
N TRP A 34 -2.38 -7.75 7.83
CA TRP A 34 -3.30 -6.69 7.40
C TRP A 34 -3.80 -6.93 5.97
N LEU A 35 -2.94 -7.31 5.03
CA LEU A 35 -3.35 -7.67 3.66
C LEU A 35 -4.30 -8.87 3.65
N PHE A 36 -4.06 -9.86 4.51
CA PHE A 36 -4.96 -11.00 4.67
C PHE A 36 -6.34 -10.55 5.17
N ILE A 37 -6.39 -9.74 6.22
CA ILE A 37 -7.65 -9.19 6.77
C ILE A 37 -8.38 -8.36 5.71
N LEU A 38 -7.68 -7.50 4.95
CA LEU A 38 -8.27 -6.73 3.85
C LEU A 38 -8.85 -7.63 2.77
N SER A 39 -8.11 -8.68 2.38
CA SER A 39 -8.56 -9.62 1.36
C SER A 39 -9.79 -10.40 1.83
N ALA A 40 -9.81 -10.83 3.10
CA ALA A 40 -10.96 -11.51 3.69
C ALA A 40 -12.17 -10.58 3.82
N CYS A 41 -11.96 -9.32 4.22
CA CYS A 41 -13.02 -8.31 4.33
C CYS A 41 -13.60 -7.94 2.95
N SER A 42 -12.74 -7.82 1.93
CA SER A 42 -13.17 -7.65 0.54
C SER A 42 -14.07 -8.82 0.10
N TYR A 43 -13.62 -10.05 0.34
CA TYR A 43 -14.41 -11.24 -0.01
C TYR A 43 -15.73 -11.32 0.77
N LEU A 44 -15.73 -10.94 2.05
CA LEU A 44 -16.94 -10.90 2.86
C LEU A 44 -17.95 -9.89 2.31
N VAL A 45 -17.48 -8.72 1.88
CA VAL A 45 -18.34 -7.72 1.26
C VAL A 45 -18.95 -8.21 -0.06
N ASP A 46 -18.17 -8.92 -0.88
CA ASP A 46 -18.68 -9.59 -2.07
C ASP A 46 -19.70 -10.68 -1.71
N TYR A 47 -19.51 -11.39 -0.61
CA TYR A 47 -20.40 -12.45 -0.12
C TYR A 47 -21.73 -11.93 0.45
N VAL A 48 -21.72 -10.78 1.14
CA VAL A 48 -22.93 -10.14 1.71
C VAL A 48 -23.88 -9.66 0.60
N GLY A 49 -23.44 -9.68 -0.67
CA GLY A 49 -24.34 -9.52 -1.82
C GLY A 49 -24.94 -8.11 -1.92
N LEU A 50 -24.21 -7.09 -1.46
CA LEU A 50 -24.66 -5.70 -1.45
C LEU A 50 -24.97 -5.23 -2.89
N GLN A 51 -26.23 -4.97 -3.24
CA GLN A 51 -26.60 -4.58 -4.60
C GLN A 51 -26.46 -3.06 -4.82
N GLY A 52 -26.18 -2.65 -6.07
CA GLY A 52 -26.10 -1.24 -6.47
C GLY A 52 -24.76 -0.55 -6.19
N TYR A 53 -24.80 0.76 -5.92
CA TYR A 53 -23.63 1.62 -5.72
C TYR A 53 -22.73 1.20 -4.55
N LEU A 54 -23.30 0.50 -3.56
CA LEU A 54 -22.57 0.05 -2.37
C LEU A 54 -21.48 -0.96 -2.70
N ARG A 55 -21.67 -1.82 -3.71
CA ARG A 55 -20.63 -2.73 -4.20
C ARG A 55 -19.49 -1.96 -4.85
N TRP A 56 -19.83 -0.99 -5.67
CA TRP A 56 -18.87 -0.22 -6.45
C TRP A 56 -17.94 0.60 -5.55
N SER A 57 -18.51 1.32 -4.57
CA SER A 57 -17.72 2.09 -3.61
C SER A 57 -16.84 1.19 -2.74
N LEU A 58 -17.37 0.05 -2.27
CA LEU A 58 -16.68 -0.79 -1.31
C LEU A 58 -15.52 -1.58 -1.96
N ILE A 59 -15.69 -2.04 -3.21
CA ILE A 59 -14.59 -2.60 -4.02
C ILE A 59 -13.50 -1.55 -4.22
N LEU A 60 -13.85 -0.33 -4.60
CA LEU A 60 -12.88 0.75 -4.79
C LEU A 60 -12.15 1.09 -3.49
N ILE A 61 -12.86 1.12 -2.35
CA ILE A 61 -12.28 1.36 -1.02
C ILE A 61 -11.28 0.24 -0.68
N PHE A 62 -11.64 -1.05 -0.81
CA PHE A 62 -10.69 -2.13 -0.54
C PHE A 62 -9.49 -2.13 -1.50
N MET A 63 -9.71 -1.77 -2.76
CA MET A 63 -8.67 -1.68 -3.78
C MET A 63 -7.68 -0.54 -3.46
N MET A 64 -8.18 0.61 -3.02
CA MET A 64 -7.39 1.73 -2.50
C MET A 64 -6.67 1.38 -1.20
N LEU A 65 -7.34 0.76 -0.23
CA LEU A 65 -6.73 0.40 1.05
C LEU A 65 -5.59 -0.59 0.87
N LYS A 66 -5.79 -1.66 0.09
CA LYS A 66 -4.71 -2.63 -0.14
C LYS A 66 -3.55 -2.02 -0.92
N ALA A 67 -3.83 -1.19 -1.94
CA ALA A 67 -2.79 -0.54 -2.73
C ALA A 67 -2.01 0.49 -1.89
N GLY A 68 -2.71 1.29 -1.09
CA GLY A 68 -2.13 2.25 -0.16
C GLY A 68 -1.29 1.58 0.92
N LEU A 69 -1.75 0.43 1.46
CA LEU A 69 -1.00 -0.35 2.44
C LEU A 69 0.27 -0.97 1.82
N ILE A 70 0.20 -1.41 0.56
CA ILE A 70 1.38 -1.89 -0.18
C ILE A 70 2.36 -0.73 -0.40
N VAL A 71 1.90 0.42 -0.89
CA VAL A 71 2.74 1.61 -1.12
C VAL A 71 3.36 2.11 0.19
N ALA A 72 2.57 2.27 1.24
CA ALA A 72 3.02 2.76 2.54
C ALA A 72 3.91 1.78 3.32
N VAL A 73 4.14 0.56 2.82
CA VAL A 73 5.04 -0.41 3.47
C VAL A 73 6.21 -0.74 2.56
N PHE A 74 5.93 -1.17 1.34
CA PHE A 74 6.96 -1.56 0.38
C PHE A 74 7.70 -0.34 -0.18
N MET A 75 7.08 0.83 -0.24
CA MET A 75 7.79 2.07 -0.61
C MET A 75 8.25 2.90 0.58
N HIS A 76 7.62 2.77 1.75
CA HIS A 76 8.03 3.51 2.96
C HIS A 76 9.34 3.01 3.57
N MET A 77 9.73 1.75 3.32
CA MET A 77 11.04 1.21 3.74
C MET A 77 12.18 1.56 2.76
N ALA A 78 12.18 2.78 2.22
CA ALA A 78 13.23 3.29 1.35
C ALA A 78 13.77 4.61 1.93
N TRP A 79 14.67 4.48 2.91
CA TRP A 79 15.31 5.59 3.64
C TRP A 79 16.23 6.47 2.78
N GLU A 80 16.35 6.33 1.45
CA GLU A 80 17.39 7.07 0.72
C GLU A 80 16.96 8.13 -0.31
N ARG A 81 15.73 8.20 -0.88
CA ARG A 81 15.32 9.36 -1.73
C ARG A 81 13.81 9.63 -1.78
N LEU A 82 13.36 10.70 -1.11
CA LEU A 82 11.99 11.25 -1.24
C LEU A 82 11.57 11.47 -2.71
N ALA A 83 12.52 11.84 -3.57
CA ALA A 83 12.27 12.06 -5.00
C ALA A 83 11.76 10.81 -5.75
N LEU A 84 12.22 9.61 -5.39
CA LEU A 84 11.73 8.37 -6.02
C LEU A 84 10.30 8.03 -5.57
N THR A 85 9.98 8.27 -4.30
CA THR A 85 8.61 8.10 -3.79
C THR A 85 7.64 9.05 -4.48
N TYR A 86 8.01 10.34 -4.63
CA TYR A 86 7.19 11.29 -5.37
C TYR A 86 7.01 10.89 -6.83
N ALA A 87 8.05 10.39 -7.51
CA ALA A 87 7.93 9.94 -8.91
C ALA A 87 6.92 8.79 -9.11
N ILE A 88 6.67 7.97 -8.09
CA ILE A 88 5.76 6.81 -8.19
C ILE A 88 4.36 7.11 -7.62
N ILE A 89 4.24 8.01 -6.64
CA ILE A 89 2.95 8.46 -6.10
C ILE A 89 2.30 9.54 -6.98
N LEU A 90 3.10 10.37 -7.65
CA LEU A 90 2.60 11.44 -8.49
C LEU A 90 1.74 10.95 -9.67
N PRO A 91 2.10 9.90 -10.44
CA PRO A 91 1.27 9.40 -11.53
C PRO A 91 -0.12 8.90 -11.09
N PRO A 92 -0.25 8.06 -10.04
CA PRO A 92 -1.55 7.67 -9.50
C PRO A 92 -2.41 8.85 -9.05
N ILE A 93 -1.83 9.85 -8.37
CA ILE A 93 -2.57 11.04 -7.92
C ILE A 93 -3.03 11.86 -9.12
N LEU A 94 -2.18 12.07 -10.13
CA LEU A 94 -2.54 12.80 -11.34
C LEU A 94 -3.74 12.15 -12.05
N VAL A 95 -3.71 10.82 -12.20
CA VAL A 95 -4.83 10.07 -12.79
C VAL A 95 -6.10 10.23 -11.96
N LEU A 96 -6.00 10.17 -10.63
CA LEU A 96 -7.15 10.31 -9.73
C LEU A 96 -7.78 11.72 -9.84
N VAL A 97 -6.96 12.77 -9.90
CA VAL A 97 -7.41 14.14 -10.11
C VAL A 97 -8.04 14.31 -11.49
N PHE A 98 -7.44 13.75 -12.54
CA PHE A 98 -7.98 13.80 -13.89
C PHE A 98 -9.36 13.11 -13.98
N VAL A 99 -9.48 11.91 -13.41
CA VAL A 99 -10.75 11.19 -13.35
C VAL A 99 -11.79 11.97 -12.55
N ALA A 100 -11.41 12.54 -11.39
CA ALA A 100 -12.31 13.36 -10.59
C ALA A 100 -12.85 14.57 -11.38
N MET A 101 -11.99 15.29 -12.11
CA MET A 101 -12.43 16.38 -12.98
C MET A 101 -13.36 15.89 -14.11
N MET A 102 -13.08 14.74 -14.73
CA MET A 102 -13.94 14.18 -15.77
C MET A 102 -15.32 13.78 -15.24
N VAL A 103 -15.40 13.24 -14.03
CA VAL A 103 -16.69 12.93 -13.38
C VAL A 103 -17.51 14.20 -13.20
N PHE A 104 -16.91 15.28 -12.67
CA PHE A 104 -17.61 16.55 -12.53
C PHE A 104 -18.13 17.08 -13.86
N GLU A 105 -17.30 17.10 -14.91
CA GLU A 105 -17.73 17.53 -16.25
C GLU A 105 -18.89 16.68 -16.80
N SER A 106 -18.82 15.36 -16.63
CA SER A 106 -19.90 14.46 -17.04
C SER A 106 -21.22 14.74 -16.31
N GLU A 107 -21.17 15.10 -15.02
CA GLU A 107 -22.36 15.49 -14.26
C GLU A 107 -22.93 16.81 -14.76
N TYR A 108 -22.10 17.81 -15.06
CA TYR A 108 -22.55 19.08 -15.65
C TYR A 108 -23.21 18.86 -17.01
N THR A 109 -22.59 18.06 -17.89
CA THR A 109 -23.15 17.74 -19.20
C THR A 109 -24.48 16.97 -19.09
N LEU A 110 -24.61 16.03 -18.14
CA LEU A 110 -25.87 15.34 -17.87
C LEU A 110 -26.95 16.30 -17.35
N LEU A 111 -26.61 17.17 -16.40
CA LEU A 111 -27.54 18.14 -15.80
C LEU A 111 -28.05 19.13 -16.85
N THR A 112 -27.16 19.67 -17.68
CA THR A 112 -27.55 20.52 -18.80
C THR A 112 -28.45 19.76 -19.78
N ARG A 113 -28.12 18.50 -20.12
CA ARG A 113 -28.95 17.70 -21.02
C ARG A 113 -30.36 17.48 -20.45
N THR A 114 -30.50 17.17 -19.17
CA THR A 114 -31.82 16.96 -18.54
C THR A 114 -32.62 18.25 -18.40
N LEU A 115 -31.98 19.40 -18.13
CA LEU A 115 -32.68 20.70 -18.07
C LEU A 115 -33.20 21.16 -19.44
N PHE A 116 -32.42 20.95 -20.51
CA PHE A 116 -32.78 21.39 -21.85
C PHE A 116 -33.69 20.41 -22.62
N PHE A 117 -33.56 19.09 -22.40
CA PHE A 117 -34.42 18.08 -23.05
C PHE A 117 -35.58 17.57 -22.16
N GLY A 118 -35.56 17.82 -20.85
CA GLY A 118 -36.65 17.47 -19.93
C GLY A 118 -37.69 18.59 -19.75
N SER A 119 -37.52 19.72 -20.45
CA SER A 119 -38.46 20.86 -20.43
C SER A 119 -39.40 20.89 -21.64
N GLU A 120 -39.42 19.84 -22.47
CA GLU A 120 -40.50 19.60 -23.44
C GLU A 120 -41.61 18.77 -22.75
N PRO A 121 -42.89 19.18 -22.82
CA PRO A 121 -44.01 18.52 -22.12
C PRO A 121 -44.33 17.11 -22.61
#